data_AF-A0A957F3Z8-F1
#
_entry.id   AF-A0A957F3Z8-F1
#
_cell.length_a   1.000
_cell.length_b   1.000
_cell.length_c   1.000
_cell.angle_alpha   90.00
_cell.angle_beta   90.00
_cell.angle_gamma   90.00
#
_symmetry.space_group_name_H-M   'P 1'
#
loop_
_entity.id
_entity.type
_entity.pdbx_description
1 polymer ?
#
loop_
_entity_poly.entity_id
_entity_poly.type
_entity_poly.pdbx_seq_one_letter_code
_entity_poly.pdbx_strand_id
1 'polypeptide(L)'
;ILLLLLGVDEATVLADYSLSNYFYHDFRRLLAEDIEQLLRFGYDQAQLEPFYVADPAILLRALVYIRRNYGSVARFVMDVAGVPPAVLARLRANLLV
;
A
#
# COMPACT_ATOMS: atom_id res chain seq x y z
N ILE A 1 -4.15 2.59 -4.05
CA ILE A 1 -5.03 2.24 -5.20
C ILE A 1 -6.25 3.17 -5.28
N LEU A 2 -7.09 3.26 -4.24
CA LEU A 2 -8.27 4.12 -4.25
C LEU A 2 -7.97 5.58 -4.65
N LEU A 3 -6.99 6.22 -4.02
CA LEU A 3 -6.61 7.60 -4.35
C LEU A 3 -6.22 7.78 -5.83
N LEU A 4 -5.51 6.81 -6.41
CA LEU A 4 -5.16 6.82 -7.85
C LEU A 4 -6.42 6.74 -8.74
N LEU A 5 -7.42 5.94 -8.35
CA LEU A 5 -8.70 5.87 -9.06
C LEU A 5 -9.52 7.16 -8.97
N LEU A 6 -9.34 7.91 -7.87
CA LEU A 6 -9.93 9.23 -7.68
C LEU A 6 -9.16 10.33 -8.44
N GLY A 7 -8.00 10.01 -9.02
CA GLY A 7 -7.20 10.93 -9.84
C GLY A 7 -6.16 11.73 -9.04
N VAL A 8 -5.89 11.34 -7.80
CA VAL A 8 -4.74 11.84 -7.04
C VAL A 8 -3.46 11.39 -7.74
N ASP A 9 -2.48 12.29 -7.89
CA ASP A 9 -1.23 11.96 -8.56
C ASP A 9 -0.40 10.94 -7.78
N GLU A 10 0.43 10.17 -8.50
CA GLU A 10 1.18 9.06 -7.92
C GLU A 10 2.17 9.53 -6.83
N ALA A 11 2.79 10.69 -6.97
CA ALA A 11 3.74 11.20 -5.99
C ALA A 11 3.05 11.50 -4.66
N THR A 12 1.87 12.11 -4.70
CA THR A 12 1.03 12.34 -3.50
C THR A 12 0.61 11.04 -2.83
N VAL A 13 0.24 10.01 -3.60
CA VAL A 13 -0.13 8.70 -3.03
C VAL A 13 1.06 7.99 -2.38
N LEU A 14 2.25 8.07 -2.98
CA LEU A 14 3.48 7.53 -2.38
C LEU A 14 3.86 8.26 -1.09
N ALA A 15 3.71 9.59 -1.08
CA ALA A 15 3.95 10.40 0.10
C ALA A 15 3.00 10.02 1.24
N ASP A 16 1.68 9.99 0.97
CA ASP A 16 0.65 9.57 1.93
C ASP A 16 0.93 8.17 2.51
N TYR A 17 1.26 7.20 1.64
CA TYR A 17 1.62 5.85 2.07
C TYR A 17 2.79 5.84 3.07
N SER A 18 3.84 6.61 2.79
CA SER A 18 5.02 6.69 3.66
C SER A 18 4.77 7.38 5.00
N LEU A 19 3.68 8.15 5.15
CA LEU A 19 3.28 8.71 6.45
C LEU A 19 2.96 7.62 7.48
N SER A 20 2.64 6.39 7.06
CA SER A 20 2.45 5.26 7.97
C SER A 20 3.67 5.03 8.88
N ASN A 21 4.87 5.39 8.41
CA ASN A 21 6.11 5.25 9.16
C ASN A 21 6.20 6.19 10.38
N TYR A 22 5.36 7.23 10.49
CA TYR A 22 5.26 8.04 11.72
C TYR A 22 4.85 7.19 12.93
N PHE A 23 4.10 6.10 12.72
CA PHE A 23 3.65 5.19 13.76
C PHE A 23 4.55 3.96 13.92
N TYR A 24 5.73 3.94 13.29
CA TYR A 24 6.67 2.82 13.30
C TYR A 24 6.95 2.29 14.72
N HIS A 25 7.23 3.17 15.67
CA HIS A 25 7.58 2.76 17.04
C HIS A 25 6.39 2.13 17.78
N ASP A 26 5.18 2.64 17.57
CA ASP A 26 3.98 2.08 18.18
C ASP A 26 3.61 0.75 17.55
N PHE A 27 3.74 0.63 16.22
CA PHE A 27 3.54 -0.63 15.51
C PHE A 27 4.58 -1.69 15.92
N ARG A 28 5.85 -1.31 16.07
CA ARG A 28 6.91 -2.20 16.58
C ARG A 28 6.62 -2.66 18.02
N ARG A 29 6.07 -1.78 18.86
CA ARG A 29 5.68 -2.12 20.23
C ARG A 29 4.52 -3.12 20.25
N LEU A 30 3.54 -2.94 19.35
CA LEU A 30 2.42 -3.87 19.18
C LEU A 30 2.89 -5.27 18.80
N LEU A 31 3.94 -5.36 17.98
CA LEU A 31 4.49 -6.63 17.47
C LEU A 31 5.66 -7.18 18.30
N ALA A 32 5.92 -6.65 19.49
CA ALA A 32 7.14 -6.97 20.24
C ALA A 32 7.28 -8.47 20.55
N GLU A 33 6.18 -9.13 20.95
CA GLU A 33 6.17 -10.56 21.27
C GLU A 33 6.47 -11.44 20.04
N ASP A 34 5.88 -11.09 18.89
CA ASP A 34 6.11 -11.79 17.62
C ASP A 34 7.55 -11.62 17.15
N ILE A 35 8.10 -10.40 17.27
CA ILE A 35 9.49 -10.11 16.95
C ILE A 35 10.43 -10.91 17.86
N GLU A 36 10.17 -10.97 19.17
CA GLU A 36 10.98 -11.74 20.11
C GLU A 36 10.98 -13.24 19.78
N GLN A 37 9.84 -13.79 19.36
CA GLN A 37 9.77 -15.17 18.86
C GLN A 37 10.68 -15.38 17.65
N LEU A 38 10.61 -14.50 16.65
CA LEU A 38 11.43 -14.59 15.45
C LEU A 38 12.93 -14.47 15.75
N LEU A 39 13.32 -13.58 16.67
CA LEU A 39 14.71 -13.46 17.11
C LEU A 39 15.23 -14.77 17.74
N ARG A 40 14.39 -15.49 18.50
CA ARG A 40 14.74 -16.82 19.06
C ARG A 40 14.92 -17.90 18.00
N PHE A 41 14.32 -17.75 16.82
CA PHE A 41 14.53 -18.63 15.66
C PHE A 41 15.74 -18.25 14.80
N GLY A 42 16.55 -17.27 15.23
CA GLY A 42 17.79 -16.89 14.56
C GLY A 42 17.65 -15.81 13.49
N TYR A 43 16.49 -15.16 13.40
CA TYR A 43 16.36 -13.92 12.63
C TYR A 43 17.01 -12.76 13.38
N ASP A 44 17.50 -11.76 12.65
CA ASP A 44 17.96 -10.51 13.23
C ASP A 44 16.96 -9.36 12.98
N GLN A 45 17.11 -8.27 13.74
CA GLN A 45 16.20 -7.14 13.66
C GLN A 45 16.19 -6.47 12.28
N ALA A 46 17.34 -6.39 11.60
CA ALA A 46 17.46 -5.74 10.30
C ALA A 46 16.76 -6.53 9.20
N GLN A 47 16.75 -7.87 9.30
CA GLN A 47 15.97 -8.74 8.42
C GLN A 47 14.46 -8.55 8.59
N LEU A 48 14.02 -8.20 9.79
CA LEU A 48 12.60 -8.02 10.09
C LEU A 48 12.11 -6.60 9.74
N GLU A 49 12.99 -5.60 9.74
CA GLU A 49 12.65 -4.19 9.47
C GLU A 49 11.74 -3.95 8.26
N PRO A 50 12.01 -4.54 7.08
CA PRO A 50 11.20 -4.28 5.89
C PRO A 50 9.74 -4.71 6.01
N PHE A 51 9.40 -5.60 6.95
CA PHE A 51 8.03 -6.10 7.13
C PHE A 51 7.12 -5.15 7.89
N TYR A 52 7.68 -4.14 8.58
CA TYR A 52 6.92 -3.19 9.38
C TYR A 52 7.20 -1.73 9.01
N VAL A 53 7.77 -1.50 7.82
CA VAL A 53 7.98 -0.19 7.22
C VAL A 53 7.16 -0.07 5.94
N ALA A 54 6.50 1.06 5.77
CA ALA A 54 5.87 1.45 4.52
C ALA A 54 6.92 2.05 3.56
N ASP A 55 7.67 1.21 2.87
CA ASP A 55 8.67 1.63 1.88
C ASP A 55 8.00 2.04 0.55
N PRO A 56 8.04 3.32 0.14
CA PRO A 56 7.41 3.78 -1.10
C PRO A 56 7.94 3.06 -2.35
N ALA A 57 9.16 2.51 -2.32
CA ALA A 57 9.68 1.73 -3.43
C ALA A 57 8.92 0.40 -3.63
N ILE A 58 8.39 -0.20 -2.55
CA ILE A 58 7.53 -1.40 -2.64
C ILE A 58 6.23 -1.04 -3.36
N LEU A 59 5.56 0.03 -2.94
CA LEU A 59 4.31 0.47 -3.56
C LEU A 59 4.53 0.86 -5.04
N LEU A 60 5.61 1.58 -5.34
CA LEU A 60 5.98 1.92 -6.72
C LEU A 60 6.19 0.66 -7.57
N ARG A 61 6.91 -0.35 -7.07
CA ARG A 61 7.09 -1.62 -7.79
C ARG A 61 5.75 -2.33 -8.05
N ALA A 62 4.84 -2.33 -7.08
CA ALA A 62 3.50 -2.89 -7.25
C ALA A 62 2.70 -2.14 -8.34
N LEU A 63 2.74 -0.81 -8.37
CA LEU A 63 2.07 -0.01 -9.40
C LEU A 63 2.68 -0.23 -10.80
N VAL A 64 4.00 -0.34 -10.89
CA VAL A 64 4.69 -0.71 -12.15
C VAL A 64 4.26 -2.08 -12.62
N TYR A 65 4.19 -3.07 -11.72
CA TYR A 65 3.68 -4.41 -12.04
C TYR A 65 2.25 -4.34 -12.58
N ILE A 66 1.36 -3.59 -11.92
CA ILE A 66 -0.03 -3.43 -12.35
C ILE A 66 -0.10 -2.84 -13.76
N ARG A 67 0.64 -1.77 -14.04
CA ARG A 67 0.69 -1.14 -15.36
C ARG A 67 1.21 -2.09 -16.44
N ARG A 68 2.28 -2.84 -16.13
CA ARG A 68 2.89 -3.78 -17.08
C ARG A 68 1.96 -4.95 -17.43
N ASN A 69 1.22 -5.48 -16.46
CA ASN A 69 0.42 -6.70 -16.66
C ASN A 69 -1.06 -6.42 -17.01
N TYR A 70 -1.60 -5.27 -16.61
CA TYR A 70 -3.02 -4.94 -16.76
C TYR A 70 -3.25 -3.61 -17.52
N GLY A 71 -2.19 -2.93 -17.96
CA GLY A 71 -2.24 -1.68 -18.72
C GLY A 71 -2.46 -0.44 -17.85
N SER A 72 -3.38 -0.49 -16.89
CA SER A 72 -3.61 0.61 -15.94
C SER A 72 -4.19 0.13 -14.62
N VAL A 73 -4.10 0.98 -13.59
CA VAL A 73 -4.74 0.72 -12.29
C VAL A 73 -6.26 0.62 -12.44
N ALA A 74 -6.86 1.46 -13.29
CA ALA A 74 -8.30 1.41 -13.55
C ALA A 74 -8.73 0.08 -14.20
N ARG A 75 -8.00 -0.40 -15.21
CA ARG A 75 -8.27 -1.69 -15.85
C ARG A 75 -8.09 -2.85 -14.88
N PHE A 76 -7.01 -2.86 -14.09
CA PHE A 76 -6.84 -3.87 -13.05
C PHE A 76 -8.05 -3.95 -12.12
N VAL A 77 -8.56 -2.80 -11.68
CA VAL A 77 -9.70 -2.75 -10.74
C VAL A 77 -11.02 -3.17 -11.39
N MET A 78 -11.28 -2.75 -12.64
CA MET A 78 -12.52 -3.11 -13.33
C MET A 78 -12.51 -4.55 -13.83
N ASP A 79 -11.42 -4.97 -14.46
CA ASP A 79 -11.35 -6.21 -15.25
C ASP A 79 -10.87 -7.41 -14.40
N VAL A 80 -10.04 -7.17 -13.38
CA VAL A 80 -9.47 -8.23 -12.53
C VAL A 80 -10.14 -8.25 -11.16
N ALA A 81 -10.30 -7.09 -10.51
CA ALA A 81 -10.96 -7.00 -9.21
C ALA A 81 -12.49 -6.92 -9.31
N GLY A 82 -13.06 -6.86 -10.52
CA GLY A 82 -14.50 -6.94 -10.77
C GLY A 82 -15.30 -5.73 -10.29
N VAL A 83 -14.68 -4.54 -10.18
CA VAL A 83 -15.37 -3.33 -9.72
C VAL A 83 -16.10 -2.66 -10.89
N PRO A 84 -17.44 -2.58 -10.88
CA PRO A 84 -18.18 -1.97 -11.98
C PRO A 84 -17.89 -0.47 -12.14
N PRO A 85 -17.93 0.08 -13.36
CA PRO A 85 -17.73 1.52 -13.60
C PRO A 85 -18.68 2.42 -12.79
N ALA A 86 -19.92 1.97 -12.57
CA ALA A 86 -20.90 2.69 -11.75
C ALA A 86 -20.47 2.85 -10.28
N VAL A 87 -19.75 1.86 -9.73
CA VAL A 87 -19.20 1.95 -8.37
C VAL A 87 -18.08 2.98 -8.33
N LEU A 88 -17.19 2.98 -9.32
CA LEU A 88 -16.12 3.97 -9.42
C LEU A 88 -16.67 5.40 -9.54
N ALA A 89 -17.72 5.60 -10.34
CA ALA A 89 -18.38 6.90 -10.48
C ALA A 89 -18.96 7.39 -9.13
N ARG A 90 -19.63 6.49 -8.38
CA ARG A 90 -20.15 6.81 -7.03
C ARG A 90 -19.05 7.13 -6.03
N LEU A 91 -17.93 6.41 -6.07
CA LEU A 91 -16.77 6.69 -5.22
C LEU A 91 -16.22 8.09 -5.49
N ARG A 92 -16.10 8.49 -6.75
CA ARG A 92 -15.68 9.85 -7.12
C ARG A 92 -16.65 10.91 -6.61
N ALA A 93 -17.95 10.73 -6.81
CA ALA A 93 -18.97 11.67 -6.35
C ALA A 93 -19.03 11.84 -4.82
N ASN A 94 -18.67 10.81 -4.05
CA ASN A 94 -18.74 10.84 -2.59
C ASN A 94 -17.45 11.32 -1.92
N LEU A 95 -16.29 11.13 -2.56
CA LEU A 95 -14.97 11.33 -1.93
C LEU A 95 -14.20 12.51 -2.52
N LEU A 96 -14.65 13.08 -3.63
CA LEU A 96 -14.13 14.31 -4.20
C LEU A 96 -15.17 15.40 -4.00
N VAL A 97 -14.77 16.47 -3.32
CA VAL A 97 -15.58 17.68 -3.09
C VAL A 97 -15.38 18.65 -4.24
#